data_AF-A0A356EPU3-F1
#
_entry.id   AF-A0A356EPU3-F1
#
_cell.length_a   1.000
_cell.length_b   1.000
_cell.length_c   1.000
_cell.angle_alpha   90.00
_cell.angle_beta   90.00
_cell.angle_gamma   90.00
#
_symmetry.space_group_name_H-M   'P 1'
#
loop_
_entity.id
_entity.type
_entity.pdbx_description
1 polymer ?
#
loop_
_entity_poly.entity_id
_entity_poly.type
_entity_poly.pdbx_seq_one_letter_code
_entity_poly.pdbx_strand_id
1 'polypeptide(L)'
;MAERNRTPTVVFLCLILTLAACRPASRDDGQTELRGRTMGTTYTVKLVPCVDDSSETEAIQEVVKGELDAVDARMSTYRDDSELSRFNVSSSTDWFEVSPETAAVACEAIEIGRLSGGAL
;
A
#
# COMPACT_ATOMS: atom_id res chain seq x y z
N MET A 1 -14.64 -32.26 54.11
CA MET A 1 -13.94 -30.96 54.24
C MET A 1 -13.17 -30.68 52.95
N ALA A 2 -13.84 -30.41 51.80
CA ALA A 2 -13.14 -30.23 50.50
C ALA A 2 -13.94 -29.49 49.40
N GLU A 3 -14.93 -28.65 49.74
CA GLU A 3 -15.80 -28.01 48.71
C GLU A 3 -15.59 -26.49 48.54
N ARG A 4 -14.81 -25.83 49.42
CA ARG A 4 -14.79 -24.36 49.48
C ARG A 4 -13.91 -23.66 48.44
N ASN A 5 -13.16 -24.40 47.61
CA ASN A 5 -12.12 -23.82 46.74
C ASN A 5 -12.39 -24.02 45.23
N ARG A 6 -13.49 -24.67 44.83
CA ARG A 6 -13.78 -24.97 43.41
C ARG A 6 -14.50 -23.84 42.67
N THR A 7 -15.26 -23.01 43.38
CA THR A 7 -16.02 -21.88 42.83
C THR A 7 -15.16 -20.78 42.17
N PRO A 8 -14.05 -20.28 42.76
CA PRO A 8 -13.24 -19.25 42.10
C PRO A 8 -12.53 -19.79 40.86
N THR A 9 -12.12 -21.06 40.86
CA THR A 9 -11.47 -21.70 39.70
C THR A 9 -12.43 -21.87 38.53
N VAL A 10 -13.69 -22.24 38.78
CA VAL A 10 -14.72 -22.35 37.74
C VAL A 10 -15.09 -20.98 37.16
N VAL A 11 -15.22 -19.96 38.02
CA VAL A 11 -15.50 -18.58 37.56
C VAL A 11 -14.33 -18.04 36.73
N PHE A 12 -13.10 -18.28 37.15
CA PHE A 12 -11.90 -17.85 36.43
C PHE A 12 -11.76 -18.59 35.08
N LEU A 13 -12.05 -19.89 35.05
CA LEU A 13 -12.05 -20.69 33.82
C LEU A 13 -13.14 -20.24 32.84
N CYS A 14 -14.35 -19.96 33.32
CA CYS A 14 -15.44 -19.40 32.50
C CYS A 14 -15.08 -18.02 31.96
N LEU A 15 -14.42 -17.17 32.75
CA LEU A 15 -13.96 -15.86 32.31
C LEU A 15 -12.89 -15.98 31.21
N ILE A 16 -11.95 -16.91 31.32
CA ILE A 16 -10.96 -17.16 30.26
C ILE A 16 -11.64 -17.66 28.98
N LEU A 17 -12.65 -18.53 29.09
CA LEU A 17 -13.42 -19.04 27.95
C LEU A 17 -14.24 -17.94 27.25
N THR A 18 -14.80 -16.98 27.98
CA THR A 18 -15.52 -15.86 27.37
C THR A 18 -14.59 -14.85 26.71
N LEU A 19 -13.38 -14.62 27.25
CA LEU A 19 -12.36 -13.79 26.59
C LEU A 19 -11.82 -14.44 25.31
N ALA A 20 -11.71 -15.78 25.25
CA ALA A 20 -11.31 -16.50 24.04
C ALA A 20 -12.40 -16.53 22.94
N ALA A 21 -13.67 -16.31 23.31
CA ALA A 21 -14.80 -16.27 22.38
C ALA A 21 -14.96 -14.90 21.69
N CYS A 22 -14.30 -13.85 22.20
CA CYS A 22 -14.18 -12.55 21.51
C CYS A 22 -13.15 -12.64 20.38
N ARG A 23 -13.38 -13.53 19.42
CA ARG A 23 -12.70 -13.47 18.13
C ARG A 23 -13.53 -12.54 17.25
N PRO A 24 -13.00 -11.42 16.74
CA PRO A 24 -13.73 -10.62 15.77
C PRO A 24 -14.11 -11.56 14.62
N ALA A 25 -15.39 -11.57 14.25
CA ALA A 25 -15.83 -12.29 13.07
C ALA A 25 -15.04 -11.69 11.90
N SER A 26 -14.03 -12.43 11.42
CA SER A 26 -13.37 -12.15 10.17
C SER A 26 -14.48 -12.24 9.13
N ARG A 27 -14.94 -11.06 8.70
CA ARG A 27 -15.90 -10.93 7.63
C ARG A 27 -15.19 -11.49 6.41
N ASP A 28 -15.57 -12.69 6.01
CA ASP A 28 -15.12 -13.28 4.76
C ASP A 28 -15.85 -12.52 3.65
N ASP A 29 -15.30 -11.35 3.29
CA ASP A 29 -15.87 -10.47 2.28
C ASP A 29 -15.66 -11.05 0.87
N GLY A 30 -15.05 -12.24 0.76
CA GLY A 30 -14.63 -12.83 -0.50
C GLY A 30 -13.55 -12.01 -1.20
N GLN A 31 -12.69 -11.31 -0.44
CA GLN A 31 -11.64 -10.43 -0.96
C GLN A 31 -10.32 -10.64 -0.23
N THR A 32 -9.22 -10.60 -0.97
CA THR A 32 -7.86 -10.53 -0.39
C THR A 32 -7.39 -9.09 -0.39
N GLU A 33 -6.96 -8.58 0.77
CA GLU A 33 -6.40 -7.22 0.89
C GLU A 33 -4.87 -7.24 0.98
N LEU A 34 -4.23 -6.50 0.08
CA LEU A 34 -2.81 -6.23 0.04
C LEU A 34 -2.54 -4.80 0.53
N ARG A 35 -1.54 -4.62 1.39
CA ARG A 35 -1.21 -3.32 2.00
C ARG A 35 0.29 -3.08 1.95
N GLY A 36 0.66 -1.83 1.77
CA GLY A 36 2.07 -1.45 1.79
C GLY A 36 2.27 0.04 2.02
N ARG A 37 3.53 0.45 1.95
CA ARG A 37 3.99 1.83 2.14
C ARG A 37 4.91 2.19 1.00
N THR A 38 4.75 3.39 0.45
CA THR A 38 5.64 3.96 -0.59
C THR A 38 5.41 5.48 -0.65
N MET A 39 6.34 6.23 -1.24
CA MET A 39 6.17 7.66 -1.53
C MET A 39 5.64 8.49 -0.33
N GLY A 40 6.07 8.17 0.89
CA GLY A 40 5.64 8.85 2.13
C GLY A 40 4.22 8.54 2.62
N THR A 41 3.48 7.62 1.98
CA THR A 41 2.09 7.25 2.33
C THR A 41 1.90 5.72 2.38
N THR A 42 0.65 5.27 2.51
CA THR A 42 0.24 3.86 2.45
C THR A 42 -0.68 3.59 1.27
N TYR A 43 -0.70 2.35 0.79
CA TYR A 43 -1.64 1.89 -0.23
C TYR A 43 -2.42 0.66 0.26
N THR A 44 -3.57 0.42 -0.36
CA THR A 44 -4.36 -0.81 -0.17
C THR A 44 -4.90 -1.26 -1.52
N VAL A 45 -4.59 -2.50 -1.91
CA VAL A 45 -5.13 -3.16 -3.11
C VAL A 45 -6.09 -4.24 -2.64
N LYS A 46 -7.29 -4.30 -3.23
CA LYS A 46 -8.31 -5.31 -2.91
C LYS A 46 -8.50 -6.21 -4.12
N LEU A 47 -8.34 -7.52 -3.93
CA LEU A 47 -8.47 -8.53 -4.96
C LEU A 47 -9.83 -9.23 -4.83
N VAL A 48 -10.54 -9.34 -5.95
CA VAL A 48 -11.84 -10.03 -6.05
C VAL A 48 -11.83 -10.95 -7.27
N PRO A 49 -12.15 -12.25 -7.14
CA PRO A 49 -12.52 -12.96 -5.91
C PRO A 49 -11.33 -13.12 -4.94
N CYS A 50 -11.60 -13.65 -3.74
CA CYS A 50 -10.57 -14.01 -2.77
C CYS A 50 -9.51 -14.91 -3.43
N VAL A 51 -8.25 -14.56 -3.22
CA VAL A 51 -7.09 -15.38 -3.56
C VAL A 51 -6.74 -16.18 -2.31
N ASP A 52 -7.07 -17.47 -2.32
CA ASP A 52 -6.83 -18.37 -1.17
C ASP A 52 -5.37 -18.87 -1.12
N ASP A 53 -4.64 -18.79 -2.25
CA ASP A 53 -3.24 -19.17 -2.33
C ASP A 53 -2.34 -18.02 -1.83
N SER A 54 -1.62 -18.28 -0.74
CA SER A 54 -0.69 -17.32 -0.15
C SER A 54 0.47 -17.00 -1.10
N SER A 55 0.94 -17.97 -1.89
CA SER A 55 2.05 -17.76 -2.82
C SER A 55 1.65 -16.86 -4.00
N GLU A 56 0.42 -17.00 -4.49
CA GLU A 56 -0.14 -16.10 -5.51
C GLU A 56 -0.31 -14.69 -4.94
N THR A 57 -0.83 -14.58 -3.72
CA THR A 57 -0.97 -13.30 -3.02
C THR A 57 0.37 -12.59 -2.83
N GLU A 58 1.42 -13.32 -2.45
CA GLU A 58 2.79 -12.81 -2.34
C GLU A 58 3.36 -12.36 -3.69
N ALA A 59 3.16 -13.16 -4.75
CA ALA A 59 3.61 -12.79 -6.09
C ALA A 59 2.95 -11.49 -6.59
N ILE A 60 1.64 -11.32 -6.36
CA ILE A 60 0.94 -10.07 -6.72
C ILE A 60 1.47 -8.90 -5.89
N GLN A 61 1.70 -9.11 -4.59
CA GLN A 61 2.27 -8.08 -3.72
C GLN A 61 3.66 -7.63 -4.20
N GLU A 62 4.52 -8.55 -4.66
CA GLU A 62 5.83 -8.22 -5.23
C GLU A 62 5.71 -7.42 -6.52
N VAL A 63 4.79 -7.79 -7.42
CA VAL A 63 4.54 -7.04 -8.66
C VAL A 63 4.07 -5.62 -8.35
N VAL A 64 3.06 -5.46 -7.47
CA VAL A 64 2.55 -4.15 -7.06
C VAL A 64 3.66 -3.29 -6.44
N LYS A 65 4.49 -3.88 -5.58
CA LYS A 65 5.64 -3.20 -5.00
C LYS A 65 6.64 -2.77 -6.09
N GLY A 66 6.96 -3.64 -7.03
CA GLY A 66 7.89 -3.36 -8.13
C GLY A 66 7.44 -2.17 -8.98
N GLU A 67 6.16 -2.12 -9.36
CA GLU A 67 5.59 -1.01 -10.12
C GLU A 67 5.65 0.31 -9.34
N LEU A 68 5.30 0.29 -8.04
CA LEU A 68 5.35 1.48 -7.19
C LEU A 68 6.79 1.96 -6.95
N ASP A 69 7.74 1.05 -6.80
CA ASP A 69 9.16 1.37 -6.66
C ASP A 69 9.72 1.96 -7.97
N ALA A 70 9.26 1.48 -9.13
CA ALA A 70 9.63 2.04 -10.43
C ALA A 70 9.10 3.47 -10.63
N VAL A 71 7.87 3.75 -10.17
CA VAL A 71 7.32 5.12 -10.16
C VAL A 71 8.14 6.03 -9.24
N ASP A 72 8.47 5.58 -8.02
CA ASP A 72 9.28 6.36 -7.07
C ASP A 72 10.68 6.67 -7.64
N ALA A 73 11.31 5.69 -8.30
CA ALA A 73 12.62 5.87 -8.95
C ALA A 73 12.61 6.91 -10.08
N ARG A 74 11.47 7.16 -10.72
CA ARG A 74 11.34 8.16 -11.79
C ARG A 74 10.89 9.51 -11.27
N MET A 75 9.88 9.53 -10.40
CA MET A 75 9.08 10.72 -10.09
C MET A 75 9.35 11.30 -8.70
N SER A 76 10.15 10.66 -7.85
CA SER A 76 10.43 11.18 -6.52
C SER A 76 11.22 12.49 -6.59
N THR A 77 10.70 13.56 -6.01
CA THR A 77 11.42 14.84 -5.85
C THR A 77 12.38 14.84 -4.66
N TYR A 78 12.45 13.75 -3.89
CA TYR A 78 13.26 13.61 -2.69
C TYR A 78 14.47 12.68 -2.87
N ARG A 79 14.45 11.87 -3.92
CA ARG A 79 15.57 11.02 -4.30
C ARG A 79 16.46 11.78 -5.27
N ASP A 80 17.73 11.95 -4.92
CA ASP A 80 18.70 12.63 -5.79
C ASP A 80 18.96 11.87 -7.10
N ASP A 81 18.77 10.55 -7.08
CA ASP A 81 19.01 9.68 -8.23
C ASP A 81 17.78 9.51 -9.15
N SER A 82 16.64 10.10 -8.80
CA SER A 82 15.44 9.98 -9.63
C SER A 82 15.59 10.73 -10.95
N GLU A 83 14.90 10.24 -11.97
CA GLU A 83 14.89 10.90 -13.29
C GLU A 83 14.42 12.36 -13.18
N LEU A 84 13.34 12.61 -12.43
CA LEU A 84 12.80 13.94 -12.22
C LEU A 84 13.76 14.86 -11.45
N SER A 85 14.43 14.37 -10.40
CA SER A 85 15.41 15.17 -9.66
C SER A 85 16.60 15.53 -10.53
N ARG A 86 17.11 14.59 -11.33
CA ARG A 86 18.19 14.87 -12.29
C ARG A 86 17.79 15.92 -13.33
N PHE A 87 16.55 15.86 -13.82
CA PHE A 87 16.01 16.89 -14.70
C PHE A 87 15.94 18.25 -13.98
N ASN A 88 15.41 18.29 -12.77
CA ASN A 88 15.21 19.53 -11.99
C ASN A 88 16.52 20.26 -11.66
N VAL A 89 17.63 19.53 -11.46
CA VAL A 89 18.94 20.14 -11.18
C VAL A 89 19.73 20.50 -12.45
N SER A 90 19.28 20.04 -13.61
CA SER A 90 19.94 20.36 -14.89
C SER A 90 19.80 21.85 -15.20
N SER A 91 20.93 22.50 -15.51
CA SER A 91 20.96 23.89 -16.01
C SER A 91 21.07 23.97 -17.54
N SER A 92 21.11 22.82 -18.22
CA SER A 92 21.15 22.78 -19.68
C SER A 92 19.79 23.09 -20.29
N THR A 93 19.80 23.75 -21.44
CA THR A 93 18.64 23.97 -22.31
C THR A 93 18.57 22.97 -23.46
N ASP A 94 19.55 22.08 -23.56
CA ASP A 94 19.52 20.99 -24.53
C ASP A 94 18.45 19.95 -24.15
N TRP A 95 18.16 19.06 -25.09
CA TRP A 95 17.25 17.95 -24.83
C TRP A 95 17.74 17.08 -23.67
N PHE A 96 16.84 16.83 -22.72
CA PHE A 96 17.06 15.89 -21.63
C PHE A 96 16.24 14.62 -21.91
N GLU A 97 16.92 13.50 -22.06
CA GLU A 97 16.27 12.21 -22.29
C GLU A 97 15.54 11.74 -21.03
N VAL A 98 14.29 11.31 -21.20
CA VAL A 98 13.43 10.80 -20.12
C VAL A 98 12.74 9.52 -20.57
N SER A 99 12.30 8.72 -19.60
CA SER A 99 11.46 7.55 -19.87
C SER A 99 10.12 7.94 -20.52
N PRO A 100 9.52 7.06 -21.34
CA PRO A 100 8.19 7.29 -21.92
C PRO A 100 7.12 7.59 -20.86
N GLU A 101 7.21 6.97 -19.68
CA GLU A 101 6.28 7.18 -18.58
C GLU A 101 6.39 8.58 -17.98
N THR A 102 7.61 9.08 -17.75
CA THR A 102 7.82 10.47 -17.30
C THR A 102 7.31 11.47 -18.34
N ALA A 103 7.57 11.21 -19.62
CA ALA A 103 7.06 12.04 -20.72
C ALA A 103 5.53 12.06 -20.73
N ALA A 104 4.88 10.90 -20.56
CA ALA A 104 3.42 10.80 -20.52
C ALA A 104 2.82 11.61 -19.36
N VAL A 105 3.42 11.52 -18.15
CA VAL A 105 2.98 12.32 -16.99
C VAL A 105 3.14 13.82 -17.26
N ALA A 106 4.27 14.24 -17.83
CA ALA A 106 4.51 15.64 -18.15
C ALA A 106 3.51 16.17 -19.20
N CYS A 107 3.24 15.39 -20.25
CA CYS A 107 2.23 15.74 -21.26
C CYS A 107 0.84 15.89 -20.65
N GLU A 108 0.42 14.97 -19.79
CA GLU A 108 -0.88 15.03 -19.12
C GLU A 108 -0.96 16.22 -18.15
N ALA A 109 0.10 16.49 -17.39
CA ALA A 109 0.15 17.64 -16.48
C ALA A 109 0.00 18.97 -17.23
N ILE A 110 0.66 19.12 -18.39
CA ILE A 110 0.52 20.31 -19.24
C ILE A 110 -0.92 20.46 -19.75
N GLU A 111 -1.55 19.36 -20.17
CA GLU A 111 -2.94 19.39 -20.65
C GLU A 111 -3.93 19.74 -19.54
N ILE A 112 -3.78 19.16 -18.35
CA ILE A 112 -4.58 19.51 -17.16
C ILE A 112 -4.38 20.98 -16.80
N GLY A 113 -3.14 21.49 -16.86
CA GLY A 113 -2.88 22.91 -16.64
C GLY A 113 -3.60 23.81 -17.64
N ARG A 114 -3.60 23.43 -18.92
CA ARG A 114 -4.38 24.14 -19.95
C ARG A 114 -5.88 24.10 -19.68
N LEU A 115 -6.44 22.94 -19.36
CA LEU A 115 -7.86 22.75 -19.09
C LEU A 115 -8.34 23.48 -17.84
N SER A 116 -7.45 23.60 -16.84
CA SER A 116 -7.72 24.29 -15.59
C SER A 116 -7.44 25.80 -15.63
N GLY A 117 -6.99 26.35 -16.78
CA GLY A 117 -6.63 27.77 -16.90
C GLY A 117 -5.35 28.15 -16.14
N GLY A 118 -4.45 27.19 -15.92
CA GLY A 118 -3.19 27.37 -15.20
C GLY A 118 -3.30 27.22 -13.68
N ALA A 119 -4.39 26.64 -13.16
CA ALA A 119 -4.53 26.39 -11.73
C ALA A 119 -3.72 25.17 -11.25
N LEU A 120 -3.42 24.26 -12.17
CA LEU A 120 -2.55 23.10 -12.01
C LEU A 120 -1.38 23.17 -12.99
#